data_AF-A0A7H4MX33-F1
#
_entry.id   AF-A0A7H4MX33-F1
#
_cell.length_a   1.000
_cell.length_b   1.000
_cell.length_c   1.000
_cell.angle_alpha   90.00
_cell.angle_beta   90.00
_cell.angle_gamma   90.00
#
_symmetry.space_group_name_H-M   'P 1'
#
loop_
_entity.id
_entity.type
_entity.pdbx_description
1 polymer ?
#
loop_
_entity_poly.entity_id
_entity_poly.type
_entity_poly.pdbx_seq_one_letter_code
_entity_poly.pdbx_strand_id
1 'polypeptide(L)'
;MEGGWIRKINGKLQPRMGNRAMLLGKIFANPHLPGIDDYYEPFDYDYQNLHNAPESKHQPIARPRSLITGQRMEKITSGPNWEEILGGEFEKRAKDQNFENMQKAMYGQFENTFMMYLPRLCEHCLNPACVATCPSGAIYKREEDGIVLIDQDKCRGWRMCITGWSVQENLLQLEEREIGEVHLLLPAYRIRDADRLLGNLRGAYSLPRRAAV
;
A
#
# COMPACT_ATOMS: atom_id res chain seq x y z
N MET A 1 -11.10 6.65 6.30
CA MET A 1 -10.62 6.49 4.91
C MET A 1 -11.75 6.81 3.93
N GLU A 2 -11.46 7.49 2.83
CA GLU A 2 -12.46 7.92 1.82
C GLU A 2 -12.55 6.96 0.61
N GLY A 3 -12.11 5.72 0.79
CA GLY A 3 -12.12 4.69 -0.25
C GLY A 3 -13.48 4.01 -0.46
N GLY A 4 -13.62 3.37 -1.62
CA GLY A 4 -14.80 2.60 -1.99
C GLY A 4 -16.01 3.44 -2.40
N TRP A 5 -17.18 2.81 -2.28
CA TRP A 5 -18.46 3.37 -2.72
C TRP A 5 -19.36 3.73 -1.53
N ILE A 6 -20.26 4.69 -1.75
CA ILE A 6 -21.41 4.95 -0.90
C ILE A 6 -22.70 4.78 -1.71
N ARG A 7 -23.75 4.29 -1.04
CA ARG A 7 -25.11 4.26 -1.58
C ARG A 7 -25.86 5.48 -1.09
N LYS A 8 -26.29 6.34 -2.01
CA LYS A 8 -27.10 7.52 -1.69
C LYS A 8 -28.52 7.12 -1.29
N ILE A 9 -29.24 8.04 -0.67
CA ILE A 9 -30.67 7.90 -0.32
C ILE A 9 -31.51 7.53 -1.55
N ASN A 10 -31.19 8.09 -2.72
CA ASN A 10 -31.86 7.77 -3.99
C ASN A 10 -31.47 6.41 -4.59
N GLY A 11 -30.74 5.57 -3.85
CA GLY A 11 -30.32 4.24 -4.27
C GLY A 11 -29.10 4.19 -5.20
N LYS A 12 -28.66 5.33 -5.77
CA LYS A 12 -27.50 5.35 -6.68
C LYS A 12 -26.17 5.25 -5.94
N LEU A 13 -25.21 4.59 -6.56
CA LEU A 13 -23.82 4.52 -6.08
C LEU A 13 -23.06 5.80 -6.44
N GLN A 14 -22.13 6.18 -5.57
CA GLN A 14 -21.13 7.22 -5.81
C GLN A 14 -19.83 6.83 -5.11
N PRO A 15 -18.65 7.13 -5.68
CA PRO A 15 -17.41 7.02 -4.92
C PRO A 15 -17.52 7.83 -3.63
N ARG A 16 -16.99 7.28 -2.52
CA ARG A 16 -17.01 7.96 -1.23
C ARG A 16 -16.29 9.33 -1.30
N MET A 17 -15.21 9.39 -2.08
CA MET A 17 -14.47 10.62 -2.41
C MET A 17 -15.31 11.78 -2.99
N GLY A 18 -16.46 11.47 -3.60
CA GLY A 18 -17.34 12.45 -4.24
C GLY A 18 -17.80 12.05 -5.65
N ASN A 19 -18.68 12.86 -6.23
CA ASN A 19 -19.02 12.76 -7.66
C ASN A 19 -17.88 13.31 -8.53
N ARG A 20 -18.03 13.22 -9.87
CA ARG A 20 -17.02 13.68 -10.84
C ARG A 20 -16.56 15.12 -10.61
N ALA A 21 -17.48 16.05 -10.37
CA ALA A 21 -17.14 17.46 -10.16
C ALA A 21 -16.39 17.67 -8.84
N MET A 22 -16.84 17.04 -7.75
CA MET A 22 -16.16 17.09 -6.45
C MET A 22 -14.75 16.50 -6.52
N LEU A 23 -14.57 15.42 -7.28
CA LEU A 23 -13.28 14.77 -7.46
C LEU A 23 -12.31 15.67 -8.25
N LEU A 24 -12.78 16.28 -9.34
CA LEU A 24 -11.98 17.25 -10.10
C LEU A 24 -11.61 18.49 -9.26
N GLY A 25 -12.49 18.94 -8.36
CA GLY A 25 -12.19 20.03 -7.42
C GLY A 25 -11.04 19.72 -6.45
N LYS A 26 -10.70 18.44 -6.24
CA LYS A 26 -9.62 17.96 -5.35
C LYS A 26 -8.34 17.58 -6.11
N ILE A 27 -8.26 17.82 -7.42
CA ILE A 27 -7.18 17.29 -8.26
C ILE A 27 -5.80 17.90 -7.94
N PHE A 28 -5.77 19.21 -7.65
CA PHE A 28 -4.53 19.94 -7.39
C PHE A 28 -3.84 19.45 -6.11
N ALA A 29 -4.63 19.26 -5.04
CA ALA A 29 -4.19 18.69 -3.78
C ALA A 29 -5.27 17.75 -3.26
N ASN A 30 -5.00 16.44 -3.32
CA ASN A 30 -5.93 15.44 -2.81
C ASN A 30 -5.83 15.43 -1.27
N PRO A 31 -6.89 15.86 -0.54
CA PRO A 31 -6.85 16.01 0.91
C PRO A 31 -6.85 14.68 1.68
N HIS A 32 -7.02 13.56 0.99
CA HIS A 32 -7.09 12.22 1.57
C HIS A 32 -6.06 11.28 0.94
N LEU A 33 -5.02 11.83 0.31
CA LEU A 33 -3.90 11.05 -0.15
C LEU A 33 -3.07 10.63 1.08
N PRO A 34 -2.80 9.33 1.29
CA PRO A 34 -1.90 8.91 2.35
C PRO A 34 -0.49 9.46 2.09
N GLY A 35 0.13 9.99 3.14
CA GLY A 35 1.51 10.45 3.14
C GLY A 35 2.50 9.28 3.24
N ILE A 36 3.79 9.56 3.08
CA ILE A 36 4.83 8.52 3.24
C ILE A 36 4.86 7.94 4.66
N ASP A 37 4.59 8.77 5.67
CA ASP A 37 4.58 8.38 7.07
C ASP A 37 3.37 7.48 7.44
N ASP A 38 2.32 7.47 6.62
CA ASP A 38 1.23 6.49 6.73
C ASP A 38 1.66 5.08 6.27
N TYR A 39 2.81 4.98 5.60
CA TYR A 39 3.52 3.74 5.28
C TYR A 39 4.75 3.63 6.17
N TYR A 40 5.91 3.97 5.63
CA TYR A 40 7.19 4.06 6.31
C TYR A 40 8.18 4.79 5.40
N GLU A 41 9.19 5.43 5.97
CA GLU A 41 10.34 5.92 5.21
C GLU A 41 11.21 4.73 4.78
N PRO A 42 11.36 4.44 3.47
CA PRO A 42 12.18 3.34 3.02
C PRO A 42 13.65 3.60 3.35
N PHE A 43 14.33 2.56 3.82
CA PHE A 43 15.70 2.65 4.33
C PHE A 43 16.57 1.51 3.80
N ASP A 44 17.87 1.76 3.80
CA ASP A 44 18.93 0.79 3.56
C ASP A 44 20.05 0.98 4.61
N TYR A 45 21.09 0.17 4.56
CA TYR A 45 22.21 0.24 5.49
C TYR A 45 23.52 0.52 4.75
N ASP A 46 24.40 1.27 5.41
CA ASP A 46 25.74 1.52 4.90
C ASP A 46 26.65 0.30 5.14
N TYR A 47 26.40 -0.78 4.39
CA TYR A 47 27.17 -2.02 4.51
C TYR A 47 28.64 -1.86 4.12
N GLN A 48 28.96 -0.90 3.25
CA GLN A 48 30.34 -0.63 2.82
C GLN A 48 31.22 -0.16 3.97
N ASN A 49 30.64 0.46 5.01
CA ASN A 49 31.37 0.78 6.22
C ASN A 49 31.95 -0.45 6.93
N LEU A 50 31.36 -1.64 6.77
CA LEU A 50 31.90 -2.88 7.34
C LEU A 50 33.16 -3.38 6.62
N HIS A 51 33.32 -3.00 5.34
CA HIS A 51 34.44 -3.43 4.50
C HIS A 51 35.57 -2.40 4.46
N ASN A 52 35.21 -1.12 4.44
CA ASN A 52 36.13 -0.04 4.09
C ASN A 52 36.49 0.86 5.28
N ALA A 53 35.94 0.59 6.48
CA ALA A 53 36.24 1.41 7.65
C ALA A 53 37.75 1.39 7.96
N PRO A 54 38.36 2.56 8.22
CA PRO A 54 39.74 2.62 8.68
C PRO A 54 39.87 2.00 10.07
N GLU A 55 41.10 1.67 10.46
CA GLU A 55 41.40 1.19 11.80
C GLU A 55 40.89 2.19 12.86
N SER A 56 40.15 1.67 13.83
CA SER A 56 39.51 2.46 14.88
C SER A 56 39.44 1.65 16.17
N LYS A 57 39.31 2.35 17.29
CA LYS A 57 39.09 1.73 18.60
C LYS A 57 37.70 1.10 18.74
N HIS A 58 36.77 1.46 17.85
CA HIS A 58 35.39 1.00 17.87
C HIS A 58 35.08 0.16 16.65
N GLN A 59 34.28 -0.89 16.85
CA GLN A 59 33.83 -1.76 15.78
C GLN A 59 33.00 -0.97 14.76
N PRO A 60 33.27 -1.09 13.45
CA PRO A 60 32.43 -0.48 12.44
C PRO A 60 31.06 -1.14 12.41
N ILE A 61 30.02 -0.33 12.14
CA ILE A 61 28.63 -0.80 12.06
C ILE A 61 27.96 -0.26 10.81
N ALA A 62 27.12 -1.09 10.17
CA ALA A 62 26.25 -0.68 9.08
C ALA A 62 25.01 -0.02 9.68
N ARG A 63 24.97 1.31 9.65
CA ARG A 63 23.89 2.07 10.26
C ARG A 63 22.91 2.55 9.17
N PRO A 64 21.61 2.78 9.48
CA PRO A 64 20.59 3.03 8.47
C PRO A 64 20.73 4.37 7.74
N ARG A 65 20.27 4.42 6.50
CA ARG A 65 20.22 5.57 5.59
C ARG A 65 18.87 5.58 4.89
N SER A 66 18.30 6.77 4.73
CA SER A 66 17.05 6.97 4.00
C SER A 66 17.26 6.74 2.50
N LEU A 67 16.34 5.99 1.89
CA LEU A 67 16.27 5.85 0.42
C LEU A 67 15.58 7.04 -0.25
N ILE A 68 14.91 7.91 0.51
CA ILE A 68 14.30 9.14 0.00
C ILE A 68 15.32 10.27 -0.03
N THR A 69 15.97 10.55 1.11
CA THR A 69 16.86 11.72 1.24
C THR A 69 18.33 11.37 1.04
N GLY A 70 18.68 10.08 1.08
CA GLY A 70 20.08 9.64 1.13
C GLY A 70 20.79 9.98 2.45
N GLN A 71 20.08 10.55 3.42
CA GLN A 71 20.70 10.99 4.67
C GLN A 71 20.77 9.88 5.71
N ARG A 72 21.69 10.06 6.64
CA ARG A 72 21.84 9.24 7.85
C ARG A 72 20.53 9.24 8.65
N MET A 73 19.97 8.07 8.93
CA MET A 73 18.90 7.95 9.90
C MET A 73 19.49 7.74 11.30
N GLU A 74 18.94 8.44 12.29
CA GLU A 74 19.28 8.22 13.70
C GLU A 74 18.74 6.87 14.18
N LYS A 75 17.46 6.61 13.90
CA LYS A 75 16.73 5.40 14.27
C LYS A 75 15.63 5.11 13.24
N ILE A 76 15.41 3.84 12.94
CA ILE A 76 14.22 3.39 12.20
C ILE A 76 13.05 3.31 13.20
N THR A 77 11.94 3.95 12.89
CA THR A 77 10.78 4.08 13.78
C THR A 77 9.50 3.44 13.25
N SER A 78 9.48 3.02 11.98
CA SER A 78 8.36 2.35 11.32
C SER A 78 8.85 1.41 10.22
N GLY A 79 7.99 0.51 9.77
CA GLY A 79 8.22 -0.43 8.69
C GLY A 79 6.89 -1.04 8.20
N PRO A 80 6.87 -1.68 7.03
CA PRO A 80 5.64 -2.18 6.42
C PRO A 80 4.97 -3.34 7.20
N ASN A 81 5.72 -3.95 8.12
CA ASN A 81 5.27 -5.06 8.96
C ASN A 81 5.58 -4.77 10.44
N TRP A 82 5.44 -3.51 10.89
CA TRP A 82 5.88 -3.07 12.23
C TRP A 82 5.12 -3.74 13.39
N GLU A 83 3.88 -4.16 13.16
CA GLU A 83 2.99 -4.78 14.16
C GLU A 83 3.04 -6.32 14.15
N GLU A 84 4.03 -6.91 13.47
CA GLU A 84 4.19 -8.36 13.34
C GLU A 84 4.23 -9.07 14.71
N ILE A 85 3.61 -10.26 14.80
CA ILE A 85 3.59 -11.11 16.01
C ILE A 85 3.18 -10.31 17.25
N LEU A 86 2.14 -9.48 17.12
CA LEU A 86 1.60 -8.64 18.19
C LEU A 86 2.59 -7.58 18.72
N GLY A 87 3.53 -7.13 17.89
CA GLY A 87 4.45 -6.06 18.19
C GLY A 87 3.73 -4.78 18.63
N GLY A 88 4.08 -4.27 19.81
CA GLY A 88 3.46 -3.08 20.40
C GLY A 88 2.35 -3.37 21.43
N GLU A 89 2.05 -2.35 22.22
CA GLU A 89 1.03 -2.39 23.28
C GLU A 89 -0.35 -2.73 22.72
N PHE A 90 -1.13 -3.54 23.46
CA PHE A 90 -2.50 -3.90 23.06
C PHE A 90 -3.38 -2.66 22.84
N GLU A 91 -3.25 -1.61 23.64
CA GLU A 91 -4.03 -0.38 23.47
C GLU A 91 -3.85 0.26 22.08
N LYS A 92 -2.64 0.17 21.50
CA LYS A 92 -2.35 0.67 20.15
C LYS A 92 -2.95 -0.24 19.09
N ARG A 93 -2.73 -1.55 19.20
CA ARG A 93 -3.22 -2.56 18.25
C ARG A 93 -4.74 -2.70 18.28
N ALA A 94 -5.37 -2.50 19.43
CA ALA A 94 -6.82 -2.55 19.61
C ALA A 94 -7.56 -1.38 18.91
N LYS A 95 -6.85 -0.47 18.25
CA LYS A 95 -7.42 0.53 17.32
C LYS A 95 -7.76 -0.05 15.95
N ASP A 96 -7.43 -1.33 15.68
CA ASP A 96 -7.91 -2.05 14.51
C ASP A 96 -9.43 -1.88 14.37
N GLN A 97 -9.86 -1.47 13.17
CA GLN A 97 -11.25 -1.23 12.81
C GLN A 97 -12.11 -2.50 12.98
N ASN A 98 -11.52 -3.69 12.91
CA ASN A 98 -12.22 -4.96 13.10
C ASN A 98 -12.70 -5.17 14.55
N PHE A 99 -12.19 -4.40 15.52
CA PHE A 99 -12.70 -4.38 16.90
C PHE A 99 -13.89 -3.42 17.10
N GLU A 100 -14.35 -2.73 16.07
CA GLU A 100 -15.54 -1.88 16.18
C GLU A 100 -16.76 -2.69 16.65
N ASN A 101 -17.46 -2.15 17.65
CA ASN A 101 -18.61 -2.79 18.30
C ASN A 101 -18.30 -4.11 19.06
N MET A 102 -17.03 -4.34 19.42
CA MET A 102 -16.60 -5.51 20.21
C MET A 102 -16.10 -5.10 21.61
N GLN A 103 -16.43 -5.91 22.62
CA GLN A 103 -15.83 -5.79 23.96
C GLN A 103 -14.40 -6.36 23.96
N LYS A 104 -13.42 -5.51 23.67
CA LYS A 104 -12.04 -5.93 23.42
C LYS A 104 -11.13 -6.11 24.64
N ALA A 105 -11.58 -5.72 25.83
CA ALA A 105 -10.73 -5.71 27.04
C ALA A 105 -10.15 -7.09 27.41
N MET A 106 -10.93 -8.16 27.21
CA MET A 106 -10.51 -9.53 27.49
C MET A 106 -9.28 -9.95 26.67
N TYR A 107 -9.17 -9.51 25.42
CA TYR A 107 -8.06 -9.86 24.52
C TYR A 107 -6.74 -9.16 24.84
N GLY A 108 -6.74 -8.23 25.80
CA GLY A 108 -5.52 -7.66 26.39
C GLY A 108 -4.90 -8.53 27.49
N GLN A 109 -5.60 -9.57 27.95
CA GLN A 109 -5.09 -10.51 28.95
C GLN A 109 -4.19 -11.55 28.29
N PHE A 110 -3.13 -11.95 28.99
CA PHE A 110 -2.15 -12.90 28.47
C PHE A 110 -2.82 -14.22 28.05
N GLU A 111 -3.72 -14.75 28.89
CA GLU A 111 -4.41 -16.02 28.69
C GLU A 111 -5.37 -16.02 27.50
N ASN A 112 -5.81 -14.83 27.07
CA ASN A 112 -6.78 -14.64 25.98
C ASN A 112 -6.15 -14.00 24.74
N THR A 113 -4.82 -14.02 24.64
CA THR A 113 -4.09 -13.47 23.50
C THR A 113 -4.34 -14.32 22.25
N PHE A 114 -4.71 -13.68 21.15
CA PHE A 114 -4.84 -14.32 19.85
C PHE A 114 -4.19 -13.47 18.76
N MET A 115 -3.81 -14.12 17.66
CA MET A 115 -3.32 -13.46 16.44
C MET A 115 -3.69 -14.28 15.22
N MET A 116 -3.82 -13.61 14.08
CA MET A 116 -3.98 -14.25 12.78
C MET A 116 -3.16 -13.52 11.73
N TYR A 117 -2.78 -14.22 10.67
CA TYR A 117 -2.13 -13.63 9.52
C TYR A 117 -3.18 -13.23 8.49
N LEU A 118 -3.01 -12.05 7.88
CA LEU A 118 -3.91 -11.55 6.85
C LEU A 118 -3.10 -11.15 5.61
N PRO A 119 -2.68 -12.11 4.77
CA PRO A 119 -2.10 -11.79 3.46
C PRO A 119 -3.18 -11.18 2.57
N ARG A 120 -2.91 -10.03 1.97
CA ARG A 120 -3.84 -9.37 1.05
C ARG A 120 -3.14 -8.89 -0.21
N LEU A 121 -3.92 -8.82 -1.29
CA LEU A 121 -3.53 -8.40 -2.62
C LEU A 121 -4.73 -7.70 -3.25
N CYS A 122 -4.48 -7.06 -4.39
CA CYS A 122 -5.53 -6.41 -5.15
C CYS A 122 -6.69 -7.38 -5.44
N GLU A 123 -7.88 -7.00 -4.99
CA GLU A 123 -9.11 -7.81 -5.11
C GLU A 123 -9.67 -7.90 -6.53
N HIS A 124 -9.11 -7.16 -7.50
CA HIS A 124 -9.57 -7.09 -8.89
C HIS A 124 -11.10 -7.02 -9.01
N CYS A 125 -11.72 -6.09 -8.26
CA CYS A 125 -13.16 -6.04 -8.05
C CYS A 125 -13.97 -6.03 -9.35
N LEU A 126 -15.21 -6.51 -9.30
CA LEU A 126 -16.17 -6.38 -10.40
C LEU A 126 -16.62 -4.92 -10.61
N ASN A 127 -16.79 -4.17 -9.52
CA ASN A 127 -17.12 -2.73 -9.53
C ASN A 127 -16.01 -1.90 -8.87
N PRO A 128 -14.84 -1.75 -9.52
CA PRO A 128 -13.66 -1.15 -8.92
C PRO A 128 -13.82 0.36 -8.72
N ALA A 129 -13.74 0.82 -7.47
CA ALA A 129 -13.80 2.24 -7.14
C ALA A 129 -12.60 3.02 -7.72
N CYS A 130 -11.42 2.40 -7.82
CA CYS A 130 -10.22 2.99 -8.42
C CYS A 130 -10.40 3.35 -9.91
N VAL A 131 -11.12 2.52 -10.67
CA VAL A 131 -11.50 2.83 -12.06
C VAL A 131 -12.42 4.05 -12.09
N ALA A 132 -13.42 4.07 -11.20
CA ALA A 132 -14.40 5.16 -11.15
C ALA A 132 -13.81 6.51 -10.69
N THR A 133 -12.69 6.51 -9.96
CA THR A 133 -12.04 7.72 -9.45
C THR A 133 -10.87 8.22 -10.29
N CYS A 134 -10.44 7.49 -11.32
CA CYS A 134 -9.34 7.91 -12.19
C CYS A 134 -9.81 8.97 -13.21
N PRO A 135 -9.33 10.23 -13.15
CA PRO A 135 -9.81 11.29 -14.05
C PRO A 135 -9.42 11.06 -15.52
N SER A 136 -8.28 10.42 -15.78
CA SER A 136 -7.81 10.16 -17.16
C SER A 136 -8.40 8.90 -17.79
N GLY A 137 -9.12 8.08 -17.03
CA GLY A 137 -9.61 6.78 -17.51
C GLY A 137 -8.50 5.76 -17.80
N ALA A 138 -7.30 5.94 -17.22
CA ALA A 138 -6.17 5.04 -17.44
C ALA A 138 -6.30 3.68 -16.76
N ILE A 139 -7.25 3.52 -15.82
CA ILE A 139 -7.47 2.25 -15.11
C ILE A 139 -8.65 1.54 -15.76
N TYR A 140 -8.48 0.25 -16.07
CA TYR A 140 -9.50 -0.54 -16.74
C TYR A 140 -9.47 -1.99 -16.24
N LYS A 141 -10.57 -2.71 -16.45
CA LYS A 141 -10.68 -4.15 -16.18
C LYS A 141 -10.65 -4.88 -17.52
N ARG A 142 -9.72 -5.81 -17.68
CA ARG A 142 -9.65 -6.72 -18.84
C ARG A 142 -10.92 -7.56 -18.91
N GLU A 143 -11.45 -7.75 -20.12
CA GLU A 143 -12.70 -8.50 -20.31
C GLU A 143 -12.46 -10.01 -20.27
N GLU A 144 -11.29 -10.44 -20.73
CA GLU A 144 -10.91 -11.84 -20.91
C GLU A 144 -10.63 -12.58 -19.59
N ASP A 145 -10.15 -11.89 -18.55
CA ASP A 145 -9.76 -12.49 -17.27
C ASP A 145 -10.16 -11.67 -16.04
N GLY A 146 -10.74 -10.49 -16.23
CA GLY A 146 -11.18 -9.63 -15.13
C GLY A 146 -10.05 -8.94 -14.36
N ILE A 147 -8.81 -8.97 -14.82
CA ILE A 147 -7.70 -8.29 -14.12
C ILE A 147 -7.86 -6.78 -14.30
N VAL A 148 -7.83 -6.06 -13.17
CA VAL A 148 -7.81 -4.59 -13.14
C VAL A 148 -6.36 -4.10 -13.27
N LEU A 149 -6.10 -3.26 -14.27
CA LEU A 149 -4.78 -2.75 -14.61
C LEU A 149 -4.77 -1.22 -14.71
N ILE A 150 -3.59 -0.63 -14.55
CA ILE A 150 -3.32 0.78 -14.87
C ILE A 150 -2.50 0.81 -16.16
N ASP A 151 -3.04 1.45 -17.19
CA ASP A 151 -2.33 1.78 -18.41
C ASP A 151 -1.27 2.85 -18.10
N GLN A 152 0.01 2.45 -18.12
CA GLN A 152 1.13 3.32 -17.77
C GLN A 152 1.31 4.46 -18.79
N ASP A 153 0.97 4.24 -20.06
CA ASP A 153 1.12 5.25 -21.12
C ASP A 153 -0.01 6.31 -21.05
N LYS A 154 -1.20 5.91 -20.58
CA LYS A 154 -2.34 6.82 -20.36
C LYS A 154 -2.36 7.45 -18.97
N CYS A 155 -1.61 6.90 -18.02
CA CYS A 155 -1.56 7.43 -16.66
C CYS A 155 -0.97 8.84 -16.67
N ARG A 156 -1.58 9.74 -15.89
CA ARG A 156 -1.14 11.15 -15.76
C ARG A 156 -0.77 11.52 -14.33
N GLY A 157 -0.59 10.53 -13.46
CA GLY A 157 -0.19 10.78 -12.07
C GLY A 157 -1.20 11.56 -11.23
N TRP A 158 -2.49 11.57 -11.59
CA TRP A 158 -3.52 12.34 -10.87
C TRP A 158 -3.76 11.89 -9.43
N ARG A 159 -3.23 10.71 -9.02
CA ARG A 159 -3.18 10.22 -7.63
C ARG A 159 -4.53 10.18 -6.88
N MET A 160 -5.65 10.28 -7.60
CA MET A 160 -7.02 10.18 -7.05
C MET A 160 -7.45 8.71 -6.85
N CYS A 161 -6.93 7.80 -7.67
CA CYS A 161 -7.22 6.37 -7.57
C CYS A 161 -6.72 5.76 -6.26
N ILE A 162 -5.64 6.30 -5.67
CA ILE A 162 -5.05 5.83 -4.41
C ILE A 162 -6.05 5.96 -3.27
N THR A 163 -6.69 7.12 -3.14
CA THR A 163 -7.75 7.34 -2.15
C THR A 163 -9.02 6.57 -2.49
N GLY A 164 -9.36 6.42 -3.77
CA GLY A 164 -10.57 5.72 -4.18
C GLY A 164 -10.54 4.22 -3.88
N TRP A 165 -9.34 3.68 -3.69
CA TRP A 165 -9.10 2.29 -3.34
C TRP A 165 -9.52 2.01 -1.89
N SER A 166 -10.35 0.98 -1.67
CA SER A 166 -10.91 0.66 -0.34
C SER A 166 -10.00 -0.23 0.52
N VAL A 167 -9.04 -0.92 -0.08
CA VAL A 167 -8.13 -1.87 0.58
C VAL A 167 -6.70 -1.32 0.52
N GLN A 168 -6.28 -0.46 1.45
CA GLN A 168 -5.00 0.26 1.32
C GLN A 168 -3.81 -0.70 1.25
N GLU A 169 -3.38 -1.01 0.02
CA GLU A 169 -2.27 -1.92 -0.33
C GLU A 169 -1.24 -1.25 -1.25
N ASN A 170 -1.48 0.03 -1.57
CA ASN A 170 -0.71 0.73 -2.57
C ASN A 170 0.55 1.27 -1.92
N LEU A 171 1.70 0.63 -2.07
CA LEU A 171 2.96 1.30 -1.75
C LEU A 171 3.18 2.40 -2.80
N LEU A 172 3.18 3.66 -2.36
CA LEU A 172 3.63 4.77 -3.20
C LEU A 172 5.12 4.57 -3.48
N GLN A 173 5.47 4.14 -4.69
CA GLN A 173 6.85 4.20 -5.12
C GLN A 173 7.16 5.61 -5.60
N LEU A 174 7.98 6.30 -4.81
CA LEU A 174 8.60 7.56 -5.18
C LEU A 174 9.93 7.20 -5.87
N GLU A 175 9.91 6.92 -7.17
CA GLU A 175 11.13 6.92 -7.97
C GLU A 175 11.20 8.27 -8.69
N GLU A 176 12.13 9.15 -8.27
CA GLU A 176 12.49 10.35 -9.03
C GLU A 176 13.29 9.94 -10.27
N ARG A 177 12.58 9.42 -11.29
CA ARG A 177 13.15 9.30 -12.63
C ARG A 177 12.25 10.01 -13.62
N GLU A 178 12.71 11.23 -13.92
CA GLU A 178 12.26 12.10 -14.99
C GLU A 178 10.77 12.49 -14.95
N ILE A 179 10.51 13.69 -15.46
CA ILE A 179 9.19 14.32 -15.49
C ILE A 179 8.31 13.49 -16.44
N GLY A 180 7.66 12.42 -15.95
CA GLY A 180 6.84 11.60 -16.85
C GLY A 180 6.28 10.28 -16.32
N GLU A 181 6.94 9.59 -15.38
CA GLU A 181 6.49 8.26 -14.95
C GLU A 181 6.42 8.17 -13.42
N VAL A 182 5.25 8.41 -12.84
CA VAL A 182 4.93 7.87 -11.51
C VAL A 182 4.65 6.38 -11.74
N HIS A 183 5.72 5.57 -11.80
CA HIS A 183 5.60 4.12 -11.78
C HIS A 183 5.13 3.69 -10.40
N LEU A 184 3.81 3.76 -10.22
CA LEU A 184 3.12 3.03 -9.20
C LEU A 184 3.39 1.54 -9.48
N LEU A 185 4.39 0.93 -8.82
CA LEU A 185 4.38 -0.51 -8.57
C LEU A 185 3.29 -0.79 -7.53
N LEU A 186 2.06 -0.50 -7.94
CA LEU A 186 0.91 -1.26 -7.53
C LEU A 186 1.15 -2.70 -7.98
N PRO A 187 0.44 -3.67 -7.40
CA PRO A 187 0.15 -4.93 -8.11
C PRO A 187 -0.66 -4.74 -9.42
N ALA A 188 -0.71 -3.54 -10.00
CA ALA A 188 -1.19 -3.27 -11.34
C ALA A 188 0.02 -3.27 -12.30
N TYR A 189 0.38 -4.47 -12.72
CA TYR A 189 1.51 -4.77 -13.60
C TYR A 189 1.45 -4.00 -14.94
N ARG A 190 2.62 -3.71 -15.51
CA ARG A 190 2.75 -3.19 -16.88
C ARG A 190 2.09 -4.19 -17.84
N ILE A 191 1.32 -3.71 -18.82
CA ILE A 191 0.55 -4.55 -19.78
C ILE A 191 1.41 -5.67 -20.40
N ARG A 192 2.69 -5.37 -20.72
CA ARG A 192 3.63 -6.34 -21.32
C ARG A 192 4.05 -7.48 -20.39
N ASP A 193 3.91 -7.34 -19.08
CA ASP A 193 4.30 -8.34 -18.09
C ASP A 193 3.12 -9.16 -17.56
N ALA A 194 1.88 -8.70 -17.77
CA ALA A 194 0.67 -9.41 -17.36
C ALA A 194 0.58 -10.79 -18.01
N ASP A 195 0.83 -10.89 -19.33
CA ASP A 195 0.75 -12.16 -20.06
C ASP A 195 1.87 -13.16 -19.67
N ARG A 196 3.02 -12.67 -19.19
CA ARG A 196 4.13 -13.51 -18.69
C ARG A 196 3.88 -14.01 -17.25
N LEU A 197 3.03 -13.32 -16.49
CA LEU A 197 2.63 -13.65 -15.12
C LEU A 197 1.34 -14.47 -15.04
N LEU A 198 0.48 -14.44 -16.07
CA LEU A 198 -0.69 -15.33 -16.15
C LEU A 198 -0.30 -16.82 -16.09
N GLY A 199 0.90 -17.18 -16.54
CA GLY A 199 1.44 -18.53 -16.38
C GLY A 199 1.95 -18.86 -14.97
N ASN A 200 2.17 -17.86 -14.10
CA ASN A 200 2.71 -18.00 -12.75
C ASN A 200 2.41 -16.75 -11.89
N LEU A 201 1.27 -16.72 -11.19
CA LEU A 201 1.10 -15.83 -10.03
C LEU A 201 2.19 -16.19 -9.00
N ARG A 202 3.37 -15.57 -9.10
CA ARG A 202 4.55 -15.96 -8.32
C ARG A 202 4.25 -16.06 -6.83
N GLY A 203 3.45 -15.13 -6.30
CA GLY A 203 2.99 -15.15 -4.91
C GLY A 203 2.21 -16.41 -4.54
N ALA A 204 1.33 -16.92 -5.42
CA ALA A 204 0.56 -18.15 -5.18
C ALA A 204 1.42 -19.41 -5.28
N TYR A 205 2.34 -19.47 -6.25
CA TYR A 205 3.20 -20.64 -6.48
C TYR A 205 4.40 -20.71 -5.52
N SER A 206 4.80 -19.59 -4.91
CA SER A 206 5.88 -19.53 -3.93
C SER A 206 5.41 -19.70 -2.49
N LEU A 207 4.11 -19.92 -2.23
CA LEU A 207 3.62 -20.16 -0.87
C LEU A 207 4.20 -21.48 -0.34
N PRO A 208 5.07 -21.45 0.69
CA PRO A 208 5.72 -22.66 1.19
C PRO A 208 4.74 -23.63 1.86
N ARG A 209 3.59 -23.12 2.33
CA ARG A 209 2.44 -23.92 2.72
C ARG A 209 1.29 -23.55 1.80
N ARG A 210 0.63 -24.55 1.20
CA ARG A 210 -0.67 -24.34 0.56
C ARG A 210 -1.60 -23.78 1.62
N ALA A 211 -1.86 -22.48 1.59
CA ALA A 211 -2.80 -21.87 2.49
C ALA A 211 -4.15 -22.55 2.25
N ALA A 212 -4.70 -23.20 3.30
CA ALA A 212 -6.06 -23.70 3.23
C ALA A 212 -6.97 -22.46 3.14
N VAL A 213 -7.69 -22.36 2.02
CA VAL A 213 -8.79 -21.41 1.84
C VAL A 213 -9.97 -21.88 2.67
#